data_AF-A0A443IZU2-F1
#
_entry.id   AF-A0A443IZU2-F1
#
_cell.length_a   1.000
_cell.length_b   1.000
_cell.length_c   1.000
_cell.angle_alpha   90.00
_cell.angle_beta   90.00
_cell.angle_gamma   90.00
#
_symmetry.space_group_name_H-M   'P 1'
#
loop_
_entity.id
_entity.type
_entity.pdbx_description
1 polymer ?
#
loop_
_entity_poly.entity_id
_entity_poly.type
_entity_poly.pdbx_seq_one_letter_code
_entity_poly.pdbx_strand_id
1 'polypeptide(L)'
;MIFSLDAARQFHLAVAAAAKNVKLVEILMGIFGKNHRFGSAKEEQILLREYRDIVQAIEGRDAEKAERSMKRHLADVKRRMADL
;
A
#
# COMPACT_ATOMS: atom_id res chain seq x y z
N MET A 1 11.14 -2.14 -14.83
CA MET A 1 10.02 -1.20 -14.67
C MET A 1 9.99 -0.88 -13.19
N ILE A 2 10.38 0.32 -12.79
CA ILE A 2 10.54 0.72 -11.38
C ILE A 2 9.15 1.12 -10.88
N PHE A 3 8.57 0.37 -9.97
CA PHE A 3 7.38 0.75 -9.21
C PHE A 3 7.77 1.97 -8.37
N SER A 4 7.33 3.13 -8.85
CA SER A 4 7.68 4.39 -8.23
C SER A 4 6.93 4.54 -6.91
N LEU A 5 7.53 5.28 -5.97
CA LEU A 5 6.86 5.80 -4.77
C LEU A 5 5.47 6.38 -5.09
N ASP A 6 5.34 6.96 -6.28
CA ASP A 6 4.10 7.52 -6.78
C ASP A 6 3.01 6.46 -6.98
N ALA A 7 3.33 5.27 -7.48
CA ALA A 7 2.35 4.19 -7.65
C ALA A 7 1.83 3.67 -6.29
N ALA A 8 2.72 3.51 -5.29
CA ALA A 8 2.32 3.15 -3.93
C ALA A 8 1.42 4.22 -3.30
N ARG A 9 1.79 5.49 -3.45
CA ARG A 9 0.99 6.64 -3.01
C ARG A 9 -0.40 6.64 -3.64
N GLN A 10 -0.45 6.54 -4.97
CA GLN A 10 -1.71 6.52 -5.72
C GLN A 10 -2.60 5.36 -5.29
N PHE A 11 -2.02 4.17 -5.09
CA PHE A 11 -2.75 3.00 -4.61
C PHE A 11 -3.43 3.25 -3.26
N HIS A 12 -2.68 3.69 -2.24
CA HIS A 12 -3.24 3.92 -0.91
C HIS A 12 -4.27 5.06 -0.90
N LEU A 13 -4.05 6.13 -1.66
CA LEU A 13 -5.01 7.21 -1.82
C LEU A 13 -6.29 6.75 -2.51
N ALA A 14 -6.18 5.93 -3.56
CA ALA A 14 -7.34 5.39 -4.28
C ALA A 14 -8.20 4.49 -3.36
N VAL A 15 -7.57 3.63 -2.55
CA VAL A 15 -8.28 2.80 -1.58
C VAL A 15 -9.00 3.66 -0.54
N ALA A 16 -8.33 4.67 0.03
CA ALA A 16 -8.92 5.56 1.02
C ALA A 16 -10.08 6.40 0.46
N ALA A 17 -9.93 6.89 -0.78
CA ALA A 17 -10.97 7.64 -1.49
C ALA A 17 -12.18 6.75 -1.82
N ALA A 18 -11.96 5.52 -2.29
CA ALA A 18 -13.02 4.55 -2.56
C ALA A 18 -13.80 4.19 -1.29
N ALA A 19 -13.12 4.10 -0.15
CA ALA A 19 -13.71 3.89 1.16
C ALA A 19 -14.40 5.14 1.74
N LYS A 20 -14.36 6.29 1.04
CA LYS A 20 -14.84 7.60 1.50
C LYS A 20 -14.25 8.01 2.87
N ASN A 21 -13.03 7.57 3.16
CA ASN A 21 -12.35 7.87 4.43
C ASN A 21 -11.46 9.11 4.27
N VAL A 22 -12.06 10.29 4.36
CA VAL A 22 -11.39 11.58 4.16
C VAL A 22 -10.21 11.77 5.11
N LYS A 23 -10.38 11.38 6.38
CA LYS A 23 -9.31 11.47 7.39
C LYS A 23 -8.10 10.61 7.03
N LEU A 24 -8.33 9.42 6.47
CA LEU A 24 -7.24 8.55 6.01
C LEU A 24 -6.52 9.16 4.80
N VAL A 25 -7.24 9.79 3.87
CA VAL A 25 -6.64 10.51 2.74
C VAL A 25 -5.70 11.62 3.24
N GLU A 26 -6.14 12.45 4.19
CA GLU A 26 -5.34 13.54 4.76
C GLU A 26 -4.06 13.01 5.43
N ILE A 27 -4.18 11.94 6.22
CA ILE A 27 -3.03 11.29 6.88
C ILE A 27 -2.04 10.79 5.83
N LEU A 28 -2.51 10.10 4.79
CA LEU A 28 -1.65 9.57 3.72
C LEU A 28 -0.95 10.69 2.95
N MET A 29 -1.63 11.80 2.67
CA MET A 29 -1.01 12.97 2.03
C MET A 29 0.13 13.55 2.88
N GLY A 30 -0.04 13.60 4.21
CA GLY A 30 1.01 14.04 5.14
C GLY A 30 2.22 13.09 5.21
N ILE A 31 1.98 11.78 5.08
CA ILE A 31 3.05 10.75 5.07
C ILE A 31 3.86 10.81 3.78
N PHE A 32 3.19 10.81 2.62
CA PHE A 32 3.88 10.81 1.32
C PHE A 32 4.50 12.15 0.94
N GLY A 33 4.18 13.23 1.64
CA GLY A 33 4.84 14.54 1.47
C GLY A 33 6.28 14.58 1.97
N LYS A 34 6.71 13.57 2.73
CA LYS A 34 8.10 13.44 3.20
C LYS A 34 8.82 12.46 2.28
N ASN A 35 9.95 12.87 1.70
CA ASN A 35 10.75 12.07 0.77
C ASN A 35 11.17 10.73 1.41
N HIS A 36 10.38 9.69 1.21
CA HIS A 36 10.76 8.34 1.56
C HIS A 36 11.39 7.69 0.32
N ARG A 37 12.69 7.37 0.41
CA ARG A 37 13.30 6.38 -0.48
C ARG A 37 12.85 5.01 0.02
N PHE A 38 12.16 4.25 -0.83
CA PHE A 38 11.82 2.86 -0.53
C PHE A 38 12.43 1.93 -1.56
N GLY A 39 13.08 0.90 -1.04
CA GLY A 39 13.15 -0.42 -1.64
C GLY A 39 14.24 -0.65 -2.69
N SER A 40 14.98 -1.73 -2.50
CA SER A 40 15.66 -2.47 -3.57
C SER A 40 14.64 -3.01 -4.59
N ALA A 41 15.10 -3.35 -5.81
CA ALA A 41 14.25 -3.97 -6.83
C ALA A 41 13.54 -5.26 -6.37
N LYS A 42 14.10 -5.95 -5.37
CA LYS A 42 13.48 -7.14 -4.77
C LYS A 42 12.26 -6.78 -3.93
N GLU A 43 12.35 -5.72 -3.12
CA GLU A 43 11.23 -5.25 -2.30
C GLU A 43 10.09 -4.73 -3.17
N GLU A 44 10.44 -4.13 -4.30
CA GLU A 44 9.48 -3.67 -5.30
C GLU A 44 8.59 -4.81 -5.84
N GLN A 45 9.19 -5.95 -6.21
CA GLN A 45 8.44 -7.11 -6.68
C GLN A 45 7.52 -7.69 -5.61
N ILE A 46 7.97 -7.66 -4.36
CA ILE A 46 7.17 -8.12 -3.22
C ILE A 46 5.97 -7.21 -3.00
N LEU A 47 6.17 -5.88 -2.98
CA LEU A 47 5.10 -4.89 -2.85
C LEU A 47 4.09 -5.01 -4.00
N LEU A 48 4.57 -5.19 -5.24
CA LEU A 48 3.72 -5.42 -6.40
C LEU A 48 2.81 -6.64 -6.25
N ARG A 49 3.34 -7.74 -5.70
CA ARG A 49 2.56 -8.94 -5.42
C ARG A 49 1.50 -8.66 -4.35
N GLU A 50 1.89 -8.00 -3.26
CA GLU A 50 0.97 -7.64 -2.17
C GLU A 50 -0.17 -6.75 -2.67
N TYR A 51 0.13 -5.74 -3.50
CA TYR A 51 -0.89 -4.88 -4.09
C TYR A 51 -1.85 -5.64 -4.99
N ARG A 52 -1.35 -6.56 -5.82
CA ARG A 52 -2.22 -7.42 -6.64
C ARG A 52 -3.15 -8.27 -5.81
N ASP A 53 -2.65 -8.88 -4.73
CA ASP A 53 -3.48 -9.71 -3.84
C ASP A 53 -4.61 -8.89 -3.18
N ILE A 54 -4.34 -7.63 -2.83
CA ILE A 54 -5.36 -6.71 -2.30
C ILE A 54 -6.37 -6.33 -3.38
N VAL A 55 -5.91 -5.91 -4.57
CA VAL A 55 -6.78 -5.50 -5.68
C VAL A 55 -7.70 -6.65 -6.08
N GLN A 56 -7.17 -7.87 -6.25
CA GLN A 56 -7.97 -9.05 -6.58
C GLN A 56 -9.06 -9.33 -5.54
N ALA A 57 -8.77 -9.13 -4.25
CA ALA A 57 -9.77 -9.30 -3.21
C ALA A 57 -10.86 -8.21 -3.28
N ILE A 58 -10.50 -6.97 -3.57
CA ILE A 58 -11.44 -5.86 -3.77
C ILE A 58 -12.33 -6.11 -5.00
N GLU A 59 -11.73 -6.46 -6.14
CA GLU A 59 -12.43 -6.76 -7.39
C GLU A 59 -13.37 -7.96 -7.24
N GLY A 60 -12.93 -8.99 -6.49
CA GLY A 60 -13.74 -10.15 -6.12
C GLY A 60 -14.82 -9.87 -5.06
N ARG A 61 -14.92 -8.64 -4.55
CA ARG A 61 -15.84 -8.22 -3.47
C ARG A 61 -15.66 -9.03 -2.17
N ASP A 62 -14.48 -9.57 -1.94
CA ASP A 62 -14.11 -10.30 -0.73
C ASP A 62 -13.51 -9.32 0.29
N ALA A 63 -14.39 -8.67 1.05
CA ALA A 63 -14.01 -7.64 2.01
C ALA A 63 -13.07 -8.17 3.11
N GLU A 64 -13.31 -9.39 3.61
CA GLU A 64 -12.46 -9.97 4.65
C GLU A 64 -11.05 -10.26 4.13
N LYS A 65 -10.94 -10.82 2.91
CA LYS A 65 -9.64 -11.07 2.30
C LYS A 65 -8.92 -9.76 2.00
N ALA A 66 -9.62 -8.74 1.51
CA ALA A 66 -9.03 -7.43 1.26
C ALA A 66 -8.46 -6.83 2.57
N GLU A 67 -9.21 -6.93 3.66
CA GLU A 67 -8.76 -6.46 4.98
C GLU A 67 -7.55 -7.26 5.48
N ARG A 68 -7.60 -8.60 5.44
CA ARG A 68 -6.48 -9.45 5.87
C ARG A 68 -5.22 -9.18 5.05
N SER A 69 -5.35 -9.03 3.73
CA SER A 69 -4.24 -8.72 2.83
C SER A 69 -3.63 -7.35 3.13
N MET A 70 -4.47 -6.32 3.35
CA MET A 70 -3.99 -4.98 3.71
C MET A 70 -3.27 -4.99 5.06
N LYS A 71 -3.84 -5.65 6.09
CA LYS A 71 -3.20 -5.77 7.41
C LYS A 71 -1.84 -6.46 7.33
N ARG A 72 -1.74 -7.55 6.55
CA ARG A 72 -0.47 -8.25 6.32
C ARG A 72 0.55 -7.34 5.64
N HIS A 73 0.16 -6.70 4.54
CA HIS A 73 1.02 -5.75 3.82
C HIS A 73 1.59 -4.67 4.75
N LEU A 74 0.75 -4.03 5.57
CA LEU A 74 1.21 -3.01 6.51
C LEU A 74 2.16 -3.57 7.58
N ALA A 75 1.90 -4.77 8.09
CA ALA A 75 2.80 -5.43 9.05
C ALA A 75 4.16 -5.77 8.42
N ASP A 76 4.17 -6.26 7.19
CA ASP A 76 5.39 -6.59 6.45
C ASP A 76 6.19 -5.33 6.08
N VAL A 77 5.53 -4.25 5.65
CA VAL A 77 6.16 -2.94 5.44
C VAL A 77 6.79 -2.44 6.74
N LYS A 78 6.06 -2.51 7.86
CA LYS A 78 6.59 -2.11 9.17
C LYS A 78 7.83 -2.92 9.56
N ARG A 79 7.82 -4.24 9.32
CA ARG A 79 8.99 -5.10 9.60
C ARG A 79 10.19 -4.69 8.75
N ARG A 80 9.99 -4.52 7.44
CA ARG A 80 11.06 -4.08 6.51
C ARG A 80 11.66 -2.73 6.92
N MET A 81 10.83 -1.80 7.39
CA MET A 81 11.28 -0.50 7.88
C MET A 81 12.08 -0.58 9.19
N ALA A 82 11.86 -1.59 10.02
CA ALA A 82 12.61 -1.79 11.26
C ALA A 82 13.97 -2.48 11.02
N ASP A 83 14.10 -3.20 9.91
CA ASP A 83 15.31 -3.93 9.50
C ASP A 83 16.28 -3.04 8.66
N LEU A 84 15.92 -1.77 8.39
CA LEU A 84 16.69 -0.76 7.66
C LEU A 84 17.40 0.21 8.61
#